data_AF-A0AB37U897-F1
#
_entry.id   AF-A0AB37U897-F1
#
_cell.length_a   1.000
_cell.length_b   1.000
_cell.length_c   1.000
_cell.angle_alpha   90.00
_cell.angle_beta   90.00
_cell.angle_gamma   90.00
#
_symmetry.space_group_name_H-M   'P 1'
#
loop_
_entity.id
_entity.type
_entity.pdbx_description
1 polymer ?
#
loop_
_entity_poly.entity_id
_entity_poly.type
_entity_poly.pdbx_seq_one_letter_code
_entity_poly.pdbx_strand_id
1 'polypeptide(L)'
;MDSNTASSTDVASRNFQIGDCVTITVHPLFTGRTGEITALPSADAGIVALDSGGRERIPLSCLKLSNRLMSNDVPIGTSFNVEVLSSAPMTVEEARATIKQINGLCNQIRALLVELETREGYLALGFNSMAQLMNSNLFVKARSTLHKELLAGRIETQYLHVPVGTFSESHLRPLAKLKPEYYIEVLSQATQSAGARPMTARDVSAAVATMLLTDKNAAKRSIVDVVKERTLVPLCDRSQCRIEDASVVRGFKNADLRPYDGYWGIIQHISEHFYHIYISLKGETIQCREEEVEPIDLSEGDRITLLSVSSRVSNLLKAELEAVDYAILETIQRSLYLTPRQLMHLELMEKDYGVSQ
;
A
#
# COMPACT_ATOMS: atom_id res chain seq x y z
N MET A 1 -35.15 25.31 -53.68
CA MET A 1 -35.06 25.18 -52.21
C MET A 1 -33.86 24.31 -52.02
N ASP A 2 -32.70 24.95 -51.91
CA ASP A 2 -31.43 24.30 -52.18
C ASP A 2 -30.81 23.95 -50.83
N SER A 3 -30.93 22.67 -50.46
CA SER A 3 -30.35 22.10 -49.26
C SER A 3 -28.87 21.84 -49.49
N ASN A 4 -28.02 22.79 -49.10
CA ASN A 4 -26.58 22.60 -48.97
C ASN A 4 -26.29 21.74 -47.74
N THR A 5 -26.13 20.43 -47.95
CA THR A 5 -25.52 19.51 -46.98
C THR A 5 -24.01 19.62 -47.08
N ALA A 6 -23.40 20.43 -46.21
CA ALA A 6 -21.96 20.49 -46.06
C ALA A 6 -21.46 19.18 -45.43
N SER A 7 -20.86 18.32 -46.25
CA SER A 7 -20.08 17.16 -45.80
C SER A 7 -18.78 17.67 -45.17
N SER A 8 -18.74 17.70 -43.85
CA SER A 8 -17.54 17.99 -43.04
C SER A 8 -16.89 16.68 -42.61
N THR A 9 -16.31 15.94 -43.55
CA THR A 9 -15.39 14.83 -43.26
C THR A 9 -13.99 15.20 -43.72
N ASP A 10 -13.40 16.17 -43.01
CA ASP A 10 -11.97 16.45 -43.07
C ASP A 10 -11.44 16.49 -41.63
N VAL A 11 -11.79 15.45 -40.86
CA VAL A 11 -11.15 15.20 -39.57
C VAL A 11 -9.82 14.53 -39.88
N ALA A 12 -8.82 15.37 -40.13
CA ALA A 12 -7.43 14.98 -40.23
C ALA A 12 -7.12 13.91 -39.19
N SER A 13 -6.62 12.76 -39.66
CA SER A 13 -6.15 11.63 -38.86
C SER A 13 -5.06 12.09 -37.89
N ARG A 14 -5.47 12.65 -36.74
CA ARG A 14 -4.53 13.02 -35.69
C ARG A 14 -4.04 11.73 -35.06
N ASN A 15 -2.78 11.43 -35.31
CA ASN A 15 -2.10 10.27 -34.72
C ASN A 15 -1.89 10.55 -33.23
N PHE A 16 -2.86 10.17 -32.40
CA PHE A 16 -2.71 10.14 -30.96
C PHE A 16 -1.69 9.05 -30.58
N GLN A 17 -0.83 9.33 -29.61
CA GLN A 17 0.16 8.42 -29.06
C GLN A 17 -0.09 8.20 -27.55
N ILE A 18 0.43 7.10 -27.02
CA ILE A 18 0.46 6.86 -25.57
C ILE A 18 1.38 7.92 -24.96
N GLY A 19 0.91 8.60 -23.91
CA GLY A 19 1.58 9.74 -23.28
C GLY A 19 1.03 11.10 -23.70
N ASP A 20 0.19 11.17 -24.74
CA ASP A 20 -0.41 12.43 -25.16
C ASP A 20 -1.39 12.95 -24.10
N CYS A 21 -1.21 14.22 -23.72
CA CYS A 21 -2.16 14.97 -22.90
C CYS A 21 -3.33 15.44 -23.78
N VAL A 22 -4.55 15.08 -23.39
CA VAL A 22 -5.77 15.34 -24.17
C VAL A 22 -6.84 16.03 -23.35
N THR A 23 -7.66 16.82 -24.04
CA THR A 23 -8.92 17.38 -23.53
C THR A 23 -10.08 16.73 -24.25
N ILE A 24 -11.10 16.31 -23.49
CA ILE A 24 -12.28 15.65 -24.03
C ILE A 24 -13.30 16.71 -24.42
N THR A 25 -13.69 16.77 -25.69
CA THR A 25 -14.46 17.90 -26.26
C THR A 25 -15.92 17.60 -26.52
N VAL A 26 -16.29 16.35 -26.83
CA VAL A 26 -17.66 15.99 -27.29
C VAL A 26 -18.27 14.82 -26.49
N HIS A 27 -17.64 14.36 -25.42
CA HIS A 27 -18.13 13.18 -24.67
C HIS A 27 -19.28 13.54 -23.71
N PRO A 28 -20.43 12.82 -23.73
CA PRO A 28 -21.62 13.20 -22.96
C PRO A 28 -21.38 13.31 -21.45
N LEU A 29 -20.46 12.50 -20.90
CA LEU A 29 -20.17 12.48 -19.46
C LEU A 29 -18.87 13.20 -19.06
N PHE A 30 -17.95 13.42 -20.00
CA PHE A 30 -16.57 13.83 -19.69
C PHE A 30 -16.12 15.07 -20.46
N THR A 31 -17.03 15.79 -21.11
CA THR A 31 -16.71 17.04 -21.82
C THR A 31 -16.03 18.04 -20.89
N GLY A 32 -14.93 18.62 -21.37
CA GLY A 32 -14.08 19.57 -20.65
C GLY A 32 -13.00 18.95 -19.76
N ARG A 33 -13.05 17.63 -19.50
CA ARG A 33 -12.03 16.97 -18.67
C ARG A 33 -10.73 16.77 -19.43
N THR A 34 -9.62 16.77 -18.69
CA THR A 34 -8.27 16.51 -19.16
C THR A 34 -7.74 15.19 -18.61
N GLY A 35 -6.81 14.60 -19.36
CA GLY A 35 -6.10 13.39 -18.95
C GLY A 35 -5.01 13.01 -19.93
N GLU A 36 -4.37 11.88 -19.66
CA GLU A 36 -3.28 11.33 -20.47
C GLU A 36 -3.70 10.00 -21.11
N ILE A 37 -3.37 9.80 -22.39
CA ILE A 37 -3.63 8.52 -23.06
C ILE A 37 -2.65 7.48 -22.52
N THR A 38 -3.15 6.46 -21.82
CA THR A 38 -2.34 5.39 -21.22
C THR A 38 -2.30 4.12 -22.07
N ALA A 39 -3.29 3.90 -22.93
CA ALA A 39 -3.31 2.78 -23.87
C ALA A 39 -4.19 3.08 -25.09
N LEU A 40 -3.91 2.41 -26.21
CA LEU A 40 -4.67 2.51 -27.46
C LEU A 40 -5.14 1.11 -27.88
N PRO A 41 -6.22 0.58 -27.27
CA PRO A 41 -6.68 -0.79 -27.54
C PRO A 41 -7.28 -0.95 -28.94
N SER A 42 -7.71 0.14 -29.59
CA SER A 42 -8.27 0.13 -30.95
C SER A 42 -7.94 1.43 -31.69
N ALA A 43 -8.08 1.42 -33.03
CA ALA A 43 -7.76 2.58 -33.88
C ALA A 43 -8.72 3.77 -33.69
N ASP A 44 -9.85 3.56 -33.02
CA ASP A 44 -10.93 4.51 -32.82
C ASP A 44 -11.10 4.95 -31.35
N ALA A 45 -10.40 4.33 -30.39
CA ALA A 45 -10.54 4.64 -28.97
C ALA A 45 -9.22 4.51 -28.19
N GLY A 46 -9.03 5.39 -27.20
CA GLY A 46 -7.93 5.36 -26.25
C GLY A 46 -8.41 5.20 -24.81
N ILE A 47 -7.60 4.59 -23.95
CA ILE A 47 -7.82 4.60 -22.50
C ILE A 47 -7.14 5.85 -21.94
N VAL A 48 -7.95 6.81 -21.48
CA VAL A 48 -7.49 8.08 -20.92
C VAL A 48 -7.50 7.98 -19.40
N ALA A 49 -6.34 8.16 -18.76
CA ALA A 49 -6.25 8.39 -17.33
C ALA A 49 -6.61 9.85 -17.06
N LEU A 50 -7.82 10.08 -16.56
CA LEU A 50 -8.32 11.41 -16.23
C LEU A 50 -7.57 11.97 -15.02
N ASP A 51 -7.42 13.29 -14.94
CA ASP A 51 -6.80 13.97 -13.79
C ASP A 51 -7.54 13.70 -12.46
N SER A 52 -8.81 13.26 -12.54
CA SER A 52 -9.59 12.81 -11.39
C SER A 52 -9.22 11.40 -10.88
N GLY A 53 -8.25 10.73 -11.50
CA GLY A 53 -7.73 9.41 -11.12
C GLY A 53 -8.41 8.19 -11.78
N GLY A 54 -9.52 8.39 -12.49
CA GLY A 54 -10.23 7.33 -13.20
C GLY A 54 -9.59 7.01 -14.57
N ARG A 55 -9.75 5.78 -15.06
CA ARG A 55 -9.33 5.37 -16.41
C ARG A 55 -10.56 5.01 -17.23
N GLU A 56 -10.78 5.73 -18.32
CA GLU A 56 -11.97 5.56 -19.15
C GLU A 56 -11.59 5.31 -20.60
N ARG A 57 -12.35 4.44 -21.27
CA ARG A 57 -12.20 4.22 -22.70
C ARG A 57 -12.98 5.30 -23.46
N ILE A 58 -12.27 6.18 -24.15
CA ILE A 58 -12.83 7.35 -24.82
C ILE A 58 -12.55 7.27 -26.32
N PRO A 59 -13.56 7.47 -27.19
CA PRO A 59 -13.36 7.56 -28.64
C PRO A 59 -12.37 8.67 -28.99
N LEU A 60 -11.41 8.40 -29.89
CA LEU A 60 -10.39 9.38 -30.31
C LEU A 60 -11.02 10.61 -30.98
N SER A 61 -12.19 10.47 -31.60
CA SER A 61 -12.98 11.58 -32.15
C SER A 61 -13.47 12.57 -31.09
N CYS A 62 -13.54 12.15 -29.82
CA CYS A 62 -13.89 13.03 -28.71
C CYS A 62 -12.67 13.72 -28.09
N LEU A 63 -11.45 13.39 -28.50
CA LEU A 63 -10.22 13.91 -27.93
C LEU A 63 -9.65 15.05 -28.75
N LYS A 64 -9.06 16.03 -28.07
CA LYS A 64 -8.26 17.10 -28.68
C LYS A 64 -6.93 17.17 -27.93
N LEU A 65 -5.82 17.12 -28.65
CA LEU A 65 -4.49 17.34 -28.07
C LEU A 65 -4.49 18.66 -27.31
N SER A 66 -4.14 18.58 -26.04
CA SER A 66 -3.98 19.74 -25.19
C SER A 66 -2.55 20.22 -25.35
N ASN A 67 -2.34 21.41 -25.89
CA ASN A 67 -1.02 22.07 -25.95
C ASN A 67 -0.53 22.51 -24.56
N ARG A 68 -1.04 21.89 -23.49
CA ARG A 68 -0.53 22.00 -22.15
C ARG A 68 0.80 21.24 -22.13
N LEU A 69 1.83 21.86 -22.73
CA LEU A 69 3.18 21.72 -22.24
C LEU A 69 3.05 21.81 -20.72
N MET A 70 3.52 20.80 -20.01
CA MET A 70 3.64 20.79 -18.56
C MET A 70 4.58 21.93 -18.15
N SER A 71 4.09 23.16 -18.28
CA SER A 71 4.59 24.36 -17.66
C SER A 71 4.32 24.11 -16.18
N ASN A 72 5.33 23.56 -15.52
CA ASN A 72 5.50 23.67 -14.08
C ASN A 72 5.89 25.12 -13.71
N ASP A 73 5.38 26.12 -14.43
CA ASP A 73 5.54 27.53 -14.08
C ASP A 73 4.61 27.82 -12.90
N VAL A 74 5.14 27.55 -11.72
CA VAL A 74 4.96 28.44 -10.58
C VAL A 74 5.16 29.87 -11.11
N PRO A 75 4.28 30.84 -10.81
CA PRO A 75 4.49 32.23 -11.21
C PRO A 75 5.67 32.79 -10.41
N ILE A 76 6.88 32.54 -10.91
CA ILE A 76 8.11 33.15 -10.43
C ILE A 76 8.34 34.36 -11.32
N GLY A 77 7.80 35.50 -10.90
CA GLY A 77 8.12 36.82 -11.43
C GLY A 77 9.53 37.28 -11.04
N THR A 78 10.54 36.44 -11.25
CA THR A 78 11.95 36.82 -11.20
C THR A 78 12.68 36.10 -12.32
N SER A 79 13.02 36.85 -13.37
CA SER A 79 13.92 36.45 -14.44
C SER A 79 15.29 36.11 -13.84
N PHE A 80 15.55 34.83 -13.56
CA PHE A 80 16.90 34.35 -13.37
C PHE A 80 17.52 34.14 -14.74
N ASN A 81 18.46 35.01 -15.11
CA ASN A 81 19.46 34.73 -16.13
C ASN A 81 20.22 33.48 -15.67
N VAL A 82 19.81 32.31 -16.14
CA VAL A 82 20.65 31.11 -16.07
C VAL A 82 21.71 31.30 -17.15
N GLU A 83 22.77 32.03 -16.79
CA GLU A 83 24.03 31.91 -17.48
C GLU A 83 24.40 30.43 -17.45
N VAL A 84 24.38 29.80 -18.62
CA VAL A 84 24.92 28.46 -18.82
C VAL A 84 26.42 28.59 -18.59
N LEU A 85 26.82 28.47 -17.33
CA LEU A 85 28.21 28.38 -16.94
C LEU A 85 28.78 27.17 -17.67
N SER A 86 29.63 27.43 -18.68
CA SER A 86 30.45 26.40 -19.30
C SER A 86 31.46 25.91 -18.26
N SER A 87 30.99 25.06 -17.37
CA SER A 87 31.76 24.53 -16.25
C SER A 87 32.76 23.53 -16.81
N ALA A 88 34.04 23.89 -16.77
CA ALA A 88 35.11 22.89 -16.81
C ALA A 88 34.80 21.79 -15.77
N PRO A 89 35.17 20.52 -16.03
CA PRO A 89 34.93 19.45 -15.07
C PRO A 89 35.65 19.76 -13.76
N MET A 90 34.89 19.71 -12.66
CA MET A 90 35.37 20.00 -11.31
C MET A 90 36.58 19.12 -10.95
N THR A 91 37.59 19.73 -10.33
CA THR A 91 38.77 18.99 -9.85
C THR A 91 38.43 18.11 -8.64
N VAL A 92 39.26 17.11 -8.35
CA VAL A 92 39.03 16.18 -7.20
C VAL A 92 39.00 16.94 -5.86
N GLU A 93 39.80 18.00 -5.73
CA GLU A 93 39.87 18.80 -4.50
C GLU A 93 38.61 19.66 -4.31
N GLU A 94 38.15 20.32 -5.37
CA GLU A 94 36.88 21.06 -5.38
C GLU A 94 35.69 20.14 -5.10
N ALA A 95 35.68 18.92 -5.65
CA ALA A 95 34.65 17.92 -5.37
C ALA A 95 34.65 17.53 -3.88
N ARG A 96 35.83 17.29 -3.29
CA ARG A 96 35.94 17.01 -1.85
C ARG A 96 35.50 18.19 -0.99
N ALA A 97 35.85 19.41 -1.37
CA ALA A 97 35.42 20.63 -0.68
C ALA A 97 33.89 20.80 -0.75
N THR A 98 33.29 20.57 -1.91
CA THR A 98 31.85 20.62 -2.13
C THR A 98 31.13 19.56 -1.29
N ILE A 99 31.63 18.32 -1.27
CA ILE A 99 31.08 17.26 -0.40
C ILE A 99 31.17 17.65 1.08
N LYS A 100 32.28 18.26 1.50
CA LYS A 100 32.44 18.74 2.88
C LYS A 100 31.40 19.82 3.23
N GLN A 101 31.10 20.74 2.31
CA GLN A 101 30.06 21.74 2.48
C GLN A 101 28.66 21.10 2.57
N ILE A 102 28.35 20.17 1.67
CA ILE A 102 27.07 19.43 1.68
C ILE A 102 26.87 18.72 3.03
N ASN A 103 27.89 18.01 3.51
CA ASN A 103 27.83 17.34 4.81
C ASN A 103 27.66 18.33 5.96
N GLY A 104 28.32 19.50 5.90
CA GLY A 104 28.13 20.59 6.84
C GLY A 104 26.68 21.08 6.89
N LEU A 105 26.05 21.28 5.73
CA LEU A 105 24.63 21.68 5.64
C LEU A 105 23.70 20.60 6.21
N CYS A 106 23.96 19.32 5.98
CA CYS A 106 23.18 18.24 6.57
C CYS A 106 23.26 18.25 8.10
N ASN A 107 24.46 18.44 8.67
CA ASN A 107 24.64 18.56 10.12
C ASN A 107 23.97 19.81 10.68
N GLN A 108 23.99 20.93 9.94
CA GLN A 108 23.26 22.15 10.32
C GLN A 108 21.74 21.92 10.37
N ILE A 109 21.17 21.21 9.40
CA ILE A 109 19.73 20.86 9.43
C ILE A 109 19.42 20.07 10.69
N ARG A 110 20.25 19.08 11.05
CA ARG A 110 20.06 18.32 12.28
C ARG A 110 20.11 19.21 13.52
N ALA A 111 21.10 20.11 13.61
CA ALA A 111 21.24 21.03 14.72
C ALA A 111 20.02 21.97 14.85
N LEU A 112 19.56 22.55 13.73
CA LEU A 112 18.38 23.41 13.68
C LEU A 112 17.10 22.65 14.06
N LEU A 113 16.94 21.39 13.66
CA LEU A 113 15.79 20.56 14.05
C LEU A 113 15.77 20.31 15.57
N VAL A 114 16.92 20.00 16.17
CA VAL A 114 17.04 19.80 17.62
C VAL A 114 16.80 21.11 18.37
N GLU A 115 17.32 22.23 17.87
CA GLU A 115 17.09 23.55 18.46
C GLU A 115 15.61 23.94 18.40
N LEU A 116 14.97 23.75 17.24
CA LEU A 116 13.56 24.02 17.03
C LEU A 116 12.68 23.20 17.97
N GLU A 117 13.03 21.94 18.22
CA GLU A 117 12.33 21.10 19.19
C GLU A 117 12.60 21.53 20.64
N THR A 118 13.86 21.78 20.99
CA THR A 118 14.29 22.11 22.37
C THR A 118 13.73 23.45 22.83
N ARG A 119 13.59 24.41 21.90
CA ARG A 119 12.98 25.72 22.15
C ARG A 119 11.46 25.73 21.91
N GLU A 120 10.86 24.56 21.75
CA GLU A 120 9.42 24.39 21.50
C GLU A 120 8.89 25.27 20.34
N GLY A 121 9.72 25.52 19.33
CA GLY A 121 9.37 26.42 18.22
C GLY A 121 8.17 25.91 17.41
N TYR A 122 7.86 24.62 17.47
CA TYR A 122 6.63 24.07 16.90
C TYR A 122 5.36 24.62 17.59
N LEU A 123 5.38 24.88 18.90
CA LEU A 123 4.27 25.52 19.63
C LEU A 123 4.10 26.98 19.18
N ALA A 124 5.22 27.70 19.01
CA ALA A 124 5.20 29.08 18.52
C ALA A 124 4.61 29.20 17.11
N LEU A 125 4.72 28.16 16.30
CA LEU A 125 4.12 28.04 14.98
C LEU A 125 2.66 27.51 15.00
N GLY A 126 2.10 27.26 16.18
CA GLY A 126 0.71 26.80 16.36
C GLY A 126 0.49 25.30 16.19
N PHE A 127 1.55 24.48 16.21
CA PHE A 127 1.44 23.02 16.16
C PHE A 127 1.52 22.42 17.55
N ASN A 128 0.74 21.38 17.84
CA ASN A 128 0.70 20.73 19.16
C ASN A 128 1.90 19.81 19.42
N SER A 129 2.63 19.43 18.37
CA SER A 129 3.82 18.59 18.49
C SER A 129 4.78 18.79 17.32
N MET A 130 6.04 18.46 17.54
CA MET A 130 7.07 18.44 16.49
C MET A 130 6.71 17.49 15.33
N ALA A 131 5.99 16.39 15.61
CA ALA A 131 5.50 15.47 14.59
C ALA A 131 4.42 16.11 13.69
N GLN A 132 3.51 16.90 14.28
CA GLN A 132 2.49 17.63 13.52
C GLN A 132 3.13 18.69 12.63
N LEU A 133 4.14 19.41 13.13
CA LEU A 133 4.92 20.36 12.33
C LEU A 133 5.61 19.66 11.15
N MET A 134 6.25 18.51 11.37
CA MET A 134 6.89 17.74 10.29
C MET A 134 5.90 17.19 9.26
N ASN A 135 4.63 16.99 9.63
CA ASN A 135 3.57 16.59 8.73
C ASN A 135 2.94 17.75 7.95
N SER A 136 3.27 18.99 8.29
CA SER A 136 2.81 20.18 7.56
C SER A 136 3.51 20.35 6.21
N ASN A 137 3.07 21.34 5.43
CA ASN A 137 3.66 21.70 4.14
C ASN A 137 4.81 22.72 4.27
N LEU A 138 5.27 23.02 5.49
CA LEU A 138 6.34 24.00 5.71
C LEU A 138 7.74 23.48 5.34
N PHE A 139 7.92 22.15 5.29
CA PHE A 139 9.17 21.55 4.86
C PHE A 139 9.07 20.98 3.45
N VAL A 140 10.07 21.26 2.62
CA VAL A 140 10.20 20.72 1.26
C VAL A 140 10.80 19.30 1.26
N LYS A 141 11.59 18.95 2.28
CA LYS A 141 12.23 17.61 2.38
C LYS A 141 11.21 16.54 2.77
N ALA A 142 11.50 15.31 2.34
CA ALA A 142 10.72 14.14 2.74
C ALA A 142 10.65 14.00 4.27
N ARG A 143 9.43 13.85 4.79
CA ARG A 143 9.12 13.75 6.22
C ARG A 143 9.94 12.66 6.93
N SER A 144 10.12 11.52 6.28
CA SER A 144 10.90 10.40 6.80
C SER A 144 12.38 10.74 7.03
N THR A 145 12.96 11.61 6.20
CA THR A 145 14.34 12.08 6.35
C THR A 145 14.47 13.02 7.55
N LEU A 146 13.53 13.96 7.70
CA LEU A 146 13.53 14.89 8.84
C LEU A 146 13.38 14.16 10.18
N HIS A 147 12.50 13.17 10.25
CA HIS A 147 12.35 12.34 11.44
C HIS A 147 13.63 11.57 11.80
N LYS A 148 14.33 11.03 10.80
CA LYS A 148 15.60 10.32 11.01
C LYS A 148 16.69 11.25 11.53
N GLU A 149 16.83 12.43 10.93
CA GLU A 149 17.80 13.43 11.38
C GLU A 149 17.47 13.94 12.79
N LEU A 150 16.20 14.25 13.09
CA LEU A 150 15.81 14.67 14.43
C LEU A 150 16.12 13.57 15.47
N LEU A 151 15.80 12.31 15.15
CA LEU A 151 16.09 11.20 16.04
C LEU A 151 17.60 11.05 16.27
N ALA A 152 18.42 11.16 15.23
CA ALA A 152 19.87 11.16 15.35
C ALA A 152 20.35 12.31 16.26
N GLY A 153 19.82 13.52 16.07
CA GLY A 153 20.15 14.68 16.88
C GLY A 153 19.79 14.50 18.36
N ARG A 154 18.61 13.93 18.66
CA ARG A 154 18.22 13.56 20.03
C ARG A 154 19.18 12.56 20.65
N ILE A 155 19.65 11.58 19.89
CA ILE A 155 20.60 10.58 20.40
C ILE A 155 21.93 11.25 20.79
N GLU A 156 22.43 12.15 19.96
CA GLU A 156 23.67 12.89 20.22
C GLU A 156 23.56 13.77 21.47
N THR A 157 22.48 14.56 21.58
CA THR A 157 22.36 15.54 22.67
C THR A 157 21.87 14.95 23.99
N GLN A 158 20.83 14.11 23.94
CA GLN A 158 20.12 13.66 25.14
C GLN A 158 20.78 12.43 25.78
N TYR A 159 21.40 11.55 24.99
CA TYR A 159 21.91 10.27 25.49
C TYR A 159 23.42 10.15 25.43
N LEU A 160 24.07 10.65 24.37
CA LEU A 160 25.52 10.59 24.23
C LEU A 160 26.24 11.83 24.78
N HIS A 161 25.52 12.93 24.98
CA HIS A 161 26.05 14.22 25.42
C HIS A 161 27.22 14.73 24.55
N VAL A 162 27.12 14.50 23.23
CA VAL A 162 28.09 14.98 22.23
C VAL A 162 27.48 16.09 21.37
N PRO A 163 28.30 16.97 20.76
CA PRO A 163 27.81 17.95 19.81
C PRO A 163 27.03 17.31 18.65
N VAL A 164 25.98 17.98 18.19
CA VAL A 164 25.18 17.52 17.04
C VAL A 164 26.05 17.45 15.78
N GLY A 165 25.99 16.32 15.07
CA GLY A 165 26.81 16.06 13.89
C GLY A 165 28.15 15.40 14.17
N THR A 166 28.42 14.97 15.41
CA THR A 166 29.59 14.16 15.77
C THR A 166 29.56 12.81 15.06
N PHE A 167 28.39 12.20 14.98
CA PHE A 167 28.16 10.93 14.28
C PHE A 167 27.27 11.13 13.05
N SER A 168 27.45 10.31 12.02
CA SER A 168 26.53 10.29 10.89
C SER A 168 25.19 9.66 11.30
N GLU A 169 24.10 10.07 10.65
CA GLU A 169 22.77 9.49 10.90
C GLU A 169 22.76 7.97 10.70
N SER A 170 23.54 7.46 9.75
CA SER A 170 23.66 6.02 9.48
C SER A 170 24.32 5.24 10.62
N HIS A 171 25.19 5.87 11.43
CA HIS A 171 25.77 5.26 12.62
C HIS A 171 24.76 5.22 13.77
N LEU A 172 23.90 6.24 13.89
CA LEU A 172 22.96 6.38 15.00
C LEU A 172 21.64 5.63 14.77
N ARG A 173 21.24 5.43 13.51
CA ARG A 173 19.99 4.75 13.15
C ARG A 173 19.86 3.35 13.76
N PRO A 174 20.90 2.48 13.77
CA PRO A 174 20.83 1.17 14.43
C PRO A 174 20.60 1.28 15.95
N LEU A 175 21.17 2.30 16.61
CA LEU A 175 21.03 2.49 18.05
C LEU A 175 19.59 2.75 18.48
N ALA A 176 18.75 3.33 17.62
CA ALA A 176 17.34 3.56 17.91
C ALA A 176 16.54 2.28 18.25
N LYS A 177 17.07 1.09 17.92
CA LYS A 177 16.50 -0.21 18.28
C LYS A 177 16.77 -0.62 19.73
N LEU A 178 17.77 -0.03 20.35
CA LEU A 178 18.21 -0.32 21.70
C LEU A 178 17.68 0.71 22.71
N LYS A 179 17.65 0.32 23.98
CA LYS A 179 17.46 1.26 25.09
C LYS A 179 18.66 2.20 25.20
N PRO A 180 18.46 3.46 25.64
CA PRO A 180 19.54 4.45 25.72
C PRO A 180 20.74 4.02 26.56
N GLU A 181 20.52 3.20 27.60
CA GLU A 181 21.60 2.73 28.49
C GLU A 181 22.73 2.00 27.74
N TYR A 182 22.42 1.34 26.62
CA TYR A 182 23.37 0.51 25.87
C TYR A 182 24.11 1.28 24.76
N TYR A 183 23.79 2.56 24.51
CA TYR A 183 24.34 3.27 23.35
C TYR A 183 25.85 3.46 23.44
N ILE A 184 26.35 3.84 24.62
CA ILE A 184 27.79 4.05 24.85
C ILE A 184 28.55 2.73 24.73
N GLU A 185 28.00 1.65 25.31
CA GLU A 185 28.63 0.33 25.25
C GLU A 185 28.74 -0.18 23.81
N VAL A 186 27.67 -0.07 23.03
CA VAL A 186 27.65 -0.50 21.63
C VAL A 186 28.60 0.32 20.77
N LEU A 187 28.71 1.64 21.00
CA LEU A 187 29.69 2.47 20.31
C LEU A 187 31.13 2.09 20.67
N SER A 188 31.39 1.73 21.93
CA SER A 188 32.68 1.19 22.37
C SER A 188 33.00 -0.14 21.66
N GLN A 189 32.05 -1.09 21.62
CA GLN A 189 32.20 -2.36 20.91
C GLN A 189 32.42 -2.18 19.40
N ALA A 190 31.70 -1.23 18.77
CA ALA A 190 31.86 -0.90 17.36
C ALA A 190 33.26 -0.31 17.08
N THR A 191 33.77 0.54 17.98
CA THR A 191 35.12 1.10 17.89
C THR A 191 36.19 0.01 18.02
N GLN A 192 36.02 -0.91 18.97
CA GLN A 192 36.92 -2.07 19.13
C GLN A 192 36.90 -2.98 17.89
N SER A 193 35.72 -3.22 17.31
CA SER A 193 35.56 -4.02 16.09
C SER A 193 36.14 -3.35 14.84
N ALA A 194 36.22 -2.02 14.83
CA ALA A 194 36.89 -1.28 13.77
C ALA A 194 38.43 -1.38 13.90
N GLY A 195 38.96 -1.41 15.12
CA GLY A 195 40.40 -1.44 15.36
C GLY A 195 41.05 -0.13 14.91
N ALA A 196 42.03 -0.20 14.01
CA ALA A 196 42.73 0.99 13.52
C ALA A 196 41.99 1.74 12.38
N ARG A 197 40.94 1.16 11.80
CA ARG A 197 40.19 1.79 10.69
C ARG A 197 39.09 2.71 11.24
N PRO A 198 38.66 3.74 10.48
CA PRO A 198 37.53 4.56 10.89
C PRO A 198 36.26 3.70 11.05
N MET A 199 35.52 3.94 12.13
CA MET A 199 34.26 3.24 12.42
C MET A 199 33.25 3.47 11.30
N THR A 200 32.64 2.39 10.80
CA THR A 200 31.64 2.43 9.74
C THR A 200 30.24 2.10 10.29
N ALA A 201 29.19 2.46 9.54
CA ALA A 201 27.81 2.14 9.88
C ALA A 201 27.56 0.63 10.07
N ARG A 202 28.31 -0.19 9.33
CA ARG A 202 28.22 -1.66 9.42
C ARG A 202 28.72 -2.16 10.77
N ASP A 203 29.75 -1.55 11.33
CA ASP A 203 30.32 -1.95 12.62
C ASP A 203 29.35 -1.66 13.76
N VAL A 204 28.72 -0.48 13.74
CA VAL A 204 27.69 -0.12 14.71
C VAL A 204 26.49 -1.06 14.58
N SER A 205 26.05 -1.35 13.35
CA SER A 205 24.94 -2.29 13.13
C SER A 205 25.27 -3.71 13.60
N ALA A 206 26.52 -4.17 13.45
CA ALA A 206 26.96 -5.47 13.92
C ALA A 206 27.01 -5.52 15.45
N ALA A 207 27.56 -4.48 16.09
CA ALA A 207 27.57 -4.37 17.55
C ALA A 207 26.15 -4.33 18.16
N VAL A 208 25.21 -3.59 17.54
CA VAL A 208 23.80 -3.61 17.93
C VAL A 208 23.20 -5.01 17.81
N ALA A 209 23.49 -5.74 16.73
CA ALA A 209 22.98 -7.09 16.53
C ALA A 209 23.51 -8.06 17.59
N THR A 210 24.81 -7.99 17.90
CA THR A 210 25.42 -8.78 18.99
C THR A 210 24.76 -8.45 20.32
N MET A 211 24.57 -7.16 20.64
CA MET A 211 23.92 -6.73 21.88
C MET A 211 22.49 -7.29 22.02
N LEU A 212 21.70 -7.24 20.95
CA LEU A 212 20.34 -7.79 20.94
C LEU A 212 20.28 -9.31 21.11
N LEU A 213 21.34 -10.02 20.70
CA LEU A 213 21.44 -11.48 20.87
C LEU A 213 21.88 -11.86 22.28
N THR A 214 22.79 -11.08 22.86
CA THR A 214 23.35 -11.35 24.20
C THR A 214 22.39 -10.94 25.30
N ASP A 215 21.71 -9.79 25.17
CA ASP A 215 20.79 -9.28 26.18
C ASP A 215 19.40 -9.00 25.59
N LYS A 216 18.44 -9.85 25.97
CA LYS A 216 17.03 -9.72 25.55
C LYS A 216 16.38 -8.43 26.08
N ASN A 217 16.93 -7.82 27.14
CA ASN A 217 16.42 -6.58 27.72
C ASN A 217 16.94 -5.34 27.01
N ALA A 218 17.95 -5.47 26.13
CA ALA A 218 18.56 -4.35 25.43
C ALA A 218 17.64 -3.77 24.34
N ALA A 219 16.67 -4.54 23.83
CA ALA A 219 15.72 -4.07 22.84
C ALA A 219 14.77 -3.00 23.42
N LYS A 220 14.63 -1.86 22.73
CA LYS A 220 13.72 -0.77 23.11
C LYS A 220 12.25 -1.16 23.02
N ARG A 221 11.92 -2.08 22.11
CA ARG A 221 10.62 -2.74 22.02
C ARG A 221 10.88 -4.23 22.13
N SER A 222 10.18 -4.92 23.02
CA SER A 222 10.18 -6.38 22.98
C SER A 222 9.77 -6.80 21.57
N ILE A 223 10.43 -7.80 20.98
CA ILE A 223 9.93 -8.42 19.73
C ILE A 223 8.45 -8.81 19.91
N VAL A 224 8.05 -9.19 21.13
CA VAL A 224 6.66 -9.47 21.50
C VAL A 224 5.77 -8.22 21.40
N ASP A 225 6.25 -7.02 21.72
CA ASP A 225 5.46 -5.79 21.65
C ASP A 225 5.32 -5.29 20.22
N VAL A 226 6.34 -5.48 19.36
CA VAL A 226 6.23 -5.17 17.92
C VAL A 226 5.26 -6.14 17.23
N VAL A 227 5.24 -7.40 17.65
CA VAL A 227 4.26 -8.39 17.20
C VAL A 227 2.87 -8.03 17.74
N LYS A 228 2.74 -7.69 19.02
CA LYS A 228 1.46 -7.30 19.66
C LYS A 228 0.86 -6.03 19.05
N GLU A 229 1.65 -4.97 18.82
CA GLU A 229 1.17 -3.74 18.17
C GLU A 229 0.72 -3.97 16.71
N ARG A 230 1.35 -4.92 16.00
CA ARG A 230 0.89 -5.33 14.66
C ARG A 230 -0.37 -6.19 14.68
N THR A 231 -0.67 -6.84 15.80
CA THR A 231 -1.88 -7.68 15.97
C THR A 231 -3.04 -6.97 16.67
N LEU A 232 -2.88 -5.72 17.12
CA LEU A 232 -3.90 -4.98 17.90
C LEU A 232 -4.69 -3.93 17.10
N VAL A 233 -4.57 -3.90 15.76
CA VAL A 233 -5.64 -3.27 14.96
C VAL A 233 -6.74 -4.32 14.85
N PRO A 234 -7.91 -4.14 15.47
CA PRO A 234 -9.01 -5.10 15.35
C PRO A 234 -9.32 -5.28 13.86
N LEU A 235 -9.29 -6.52 13.40
CA LEU A 235 -9.46 -6.86 11.98
C LEU A 235 -10.77 -6.33 11.38
N CYS A 236 -11.78 -6.07 12.22
CA CYS A 236 -13.05 -5.45 11.78
C CYS A 236 -12.86 -4.16 10.96
N ASP A 237 -11.76 -3.41 11.16
CA ASP A 237 -11.49 -2.18 10.42
C ASP A 237 -10.62 -2.38 9.15
N ARG A 238 -10.03 -3.56 8.96
CA ARG A 238 -9.12 -3.84 7.81
C ARG A 238 -9.60 -4.94 6.89
N SER A 239 -10.27 -5.96 7.41
CA SER A 239 -10.76 -7.06 6.60
C SER A 239 -12.00 -6.63 5.84
N GLN A 240 -11.98 -6.80 4.52
CA GLN A 240 -13.16 -6.58 3.67
C GLN A 240 -14.27 -7.62 3.95
N CYS A 241 -13.95 -8.68 4.68
CA CYS A 241 -14.84 -9.77 5.04
C CYS A 241 -15.67 -9.43 6.28
N ARG A 242 -16.98 -9.65 6.24
CA ARG A 242 -17.87 -9.66 7.41
C ARG A 242 -18.35 -11.07 7.71
N ILE A 243 -18.83 -11.28 8.94
CA ILE A 243 -19.54 -12.51 9.29
C ILE A 243 -20.80 -12.57 8.40
N GLU A 244 -21.13 -13.78 7.94
CA GLU A 244 -22.21 -14.08 6.97
C GLU A 244 -21.94 -13.67 5.52
N ASP A 245 -20.78 -13.07 5.21
CA ASP A 245 -20.39 -12.85 3.82
C ASP A 245 -19.95 -14.16 3.16
N ALA A 246 -20.18 -14.25 1.85
CA ALA A 246 -19.70 -15.34 1.03
C ALA A 246 -18.29 -15.04 0.51
N SER A 247 -17.41 -16.03 0.59
CA SER A 247 -16.04 -15.93 0.08
C SER A 247 -15.64 -17.20 -0.67
N VAL A 248 -14.77 -17.06 -1.67
CA VAL A 248 -14.16 -18.19 -2.39
C VAL A 248 -12.84 -18.56 -1.73
N VAL A 249 -12.63 -19.84 -1.45
CA VAL A 249 -11.37 -20.35 -0.91
C VAL A 249 -10.32 -20.43 -2.02
N ARG A 250 -9.12 -19.90 -1.74
CA ARG A 250 -7.96 -19.90 -2.62
C ARG A 250 -6.83 -20.72 -2.00
N GLY A 251 -6.84 -22.02 -2.29
CA GLY A 251 -5.96 -23.03 -1.70
C GLY A 251 -4.54 -23.09 -2.29
N PHE A 252 -4.11 -22.11 -3.09
CA PHE A 252 -2.85 -22.19 -3.83
C PHE A 252 -1.59 -22.24 -2.94
N LYS A 253 -1.62 -21.60 -1.76
CA LYS A 253 -0.48 -21.57 -0.83
C LYS A 253 -0.48 -22.71 0.19
N ASN A 254 -1.67 -23.19 0.59
CA ASN A 254 -1.82 -24.13 1.69
C ASN A 254 -2.26 -25.50 1.16
N ALA A 255 -1.45 -26.53 1.40
CA ALA A 255 -1.71 -27.88 0.91
C ALA A 255 -3.04 -28.45 1.44
N ASP A 256 -3.42 -28.09 2.67
CA ASP A 256 -4.63 -28.57 3.33
C ASP A 256 -5.90 -27.96 2.73
N LEU A 257 -5.78 -26.77 2.10
CA LEU A 257 -6.91 -26.07 1.47
C LEU A 257 -7.06 -26.38 -0.03
N ARG A 258 -6.11 -27.08 -0.65
CA ARG A 258 -6.20 -27.45 -2.07
C ARG A 258 -7.47 -28.22 -2.45
N PRO A 259 -8.01 -29.14 -1.62
CA PRO A 259 -9.26 -29.84 -1.94
C PRO A 259 -10.48 -28.90 -2.03
N TYR A 260 -10.38 -27.72 -1.43
CA TYR A 260 -11.43 -26.71 -1.33
C TYR A 260 -11.17 -25.50 -2.26
N ASP A 261 -10.13 -25.53 -3.09
CA ASP A 261 -9.79 -24.43 -3.99
C ASP A 261 -10.92 -24.17 -5.01
N GLY A 262 -11.36 -22.91 -5.07
CA GLY A 262 -12.45 -22.47 -5.95
C GLY A 262 -13.87 -22.74 -5.44
N TYR A 263 -14.03 -23.38 -4.27
CA TYR A 263 -15.35 -23.48 -3.65
C TYR A 263 -15.67 -22.19 -2.91
N TRP A 264 -16.94 -21.81 -2.91
CA TRP A 264 -17.43 -20.73 -2.07
C TRP A 264 -17.98 -21.29 -0.76
N GLY A 265 -17.91 -20.48 0.30
CA GLY A 265 -18.49 -20.79 1.59
C GLY A 265 -18.88 -19.52 2.35
N ILE A 266 -19.54 -19.71 3.49
CA ILE A 266 -20.04 -18.60 4.32
C ILE A 266 -19.13 -18.40 5.52
N ILE A 267 -18.70 -17.18 5.76
CA ILE A 267 -17.88 -16.83 6.93
C ILE A 267 -18.73 -16.95 8.20
N GLN A 268 -18.39 -17.89 9.07
CA GLN A 268 -19.08 -18.10 10.35
C GLN A 268 -18.46 -17.28 11.48
N HIS A 269 -17.13 -17.18 11.50
CA HIS A 269 -16.41 -16.53 12.59
C HIS A 269 -15.06 -15.99 12.09
N ILE A 270 -14.68 -14.81 12.58
CA ILE A 270 -13.37 -14.21 12.31
C ILE A 270 -12.62 -14.17 13.65
N SER A 271 -11.50 -14.89 13.74
CA SER A 271 -10.68 -14.90 14.94
C SER A 271 -10.09 -13.52 15.19
N GLU A 272 -10.28 -13.00 16.40
CA GLU A 272 -9.65 -11.76 16.87
C GLU A 272 -8.11 -11.84 16.84
N HIS A 273 -7.57 -13.05 16.95
CA HIS A 273 -6.14 -13.30 17.07
C HIS A 273 -5.71 -14.14 15.86
N PHE A 274 -4.74 -13.64 15.09
CA PHE A 274 -4.02 -14.37 14.02
C PHE A 274 -4.65 -14.46 12.62
N TYR A 275 -5.50 -13.52 12.19
CA TYR A 275 -5.96 -13.44 10.79
C TYR A 275 -6.64 -14.73 10.28
N HIS A 276 -7.23 -15.50 11.18
CA HIS A 276 -7.92 -16.75 10.84
C HIS A 276 -9.41 -16.50 10.64
N ILE A 277 -9.93 -16.97 9.52
CA ILE A 277 -11.33 -16.92 9.14
C ILE A 277 -11.84 -18.36 9.14
N TYR A 278 -12.99 -18.58 9.76
CA TYR A 278 -13.68 -19.86 9.79
C TYR A 278 -14.84 -19.82 8.80
N ILE A 279 -14.77 -20.68 7.78
CA ILE A 279 -15.72 -20.72 6.67
C ILE A 279 -16.49 -22.03 6.72
N SER A 280 -17.81 -21.97 6.62
CA SER A 280 -18.64 -23.15 6.41
C SER A 280 -18.63 -23.56 4.94
N LEU A 281 -18.13 -24.76 4.66
CA LEU A 281 -17.95 -25.27 3.31
C LEU A 281 -18.07 -26.80 3.32
N LYS A 282 -18.79 -27.39 2.36
CA LYS A 282 -19.01 -28.85 2.31
C LYS A 282 -19.57 -29.45 3.62
N GLY A 283 -20.37 -28.68 4.37
CA GLY A 283 -20.92 -29.13 5.66
C GLY A 283 -19.90 -29.16 6.82
N GLU A 284 -18.66 -28.75 6.56
CA GLU A 284 -17.58 -28.63 7.53
C GLU A 284 -17.26 -27.17 7.80
N THR A 285 -16.59 -26.89 8.92
CA THR A 285 -16.02 -25.56 9.19
C THR A 285 -14.51 -25.65 8.98
N ILE A 286 -14.01 -24.97 7.95
CA ILE A 286 -12.60 -24.93 7.61
C ILE A 286 -11.96 -23.64 8.14
N GLN A 287 -10.71 -23.74 8.59
CA GLN A 287 -9.92 -22.60 9.05
C GLN A 287 -8.99 -22.14 7.93
N CYS A 288 -9.12 -20.88 7.52
CA CYS A 288 -8.31 -20.26 6.47
C CYS A 288 -7.66 -18.97 6.99
N ARG A 289 -6.65 -18.46 6.28
CA ARG A 289 -6.16 -17.09 6.46
C ARG A 289 -6.91 -16.12 5.55
N GLU A 290 -6.91 -14.85 5.91
CA GLU A 290 -7.50 -13.79 5.07
C GLU A 290 -6.90 -13.75 3.65
N GLU A 291 -5.61 -14.00 3.49
CA GLU A 291 -4.95 -14.06 2.18
C GLU A 291 -5.30 -15.31 1.34
N GLU A 292 -6.01 -16.28 1.93
CA GLU A 292 -6.44 -17.53 1.32
C GLU A 292 -7.93 -17.50 0.97
N VAL A 293 -8.59 -16.35 1.11
CA VAL A 293 -9.99 -16.14 0.74
C VAL A 293 -10.12 -14.94 -0.17
N GLU A 294 -11.03 -15.05 -1.14
CA GLU A 294 -11.38 -13.95 -2.03
C GLU A 294 -12.83 -13.54 -1.72
N PRO A 295 -13.07 -12.30 -1.24
CA PRO A 295 -14.42 -11.83 -0.96
C PRO A 295 -15.21 -11.72 -2.26
N ILE A 296 -16.48 -12.10 -2.21
CA ILE A 296 -17.38 -11.99 -3.36
C ILE A 296 -18.26 -10.75 -3.14
N ASP A 297 -18.20 -9.82 -4.08
CA ASP A 297 -19.10 -8.66 -4.08
C ASP A 297 -20.49 -9.11 -4.56
N LEU A 298 -21.45 -9.16 -3.62
CA LEU A 298 -22.81 -9.64 -3.85
C LEU A 298 -23.82 -8.60 -3.42
N SER A 299 -24.95 -8.56 -4.13
CA SER A 299 -26.11 -7.84 -3.65
C SER A 299 -26.65 -8.50 -2.37
N GLU A 300 -27.33 -7.74 -1.53
CA GLU A 300 -27.92 -8.26 -0.28
C GLU A 300 -28.92 -9.41 -0.56
N GLY A 301 -29.66 -9.36 -1.67
CA GLY A 301 -30.58 -10.42 -2.08
C GLY A 301 -29.86 -11.71 -2.50
N ASP A 302 -28.74 -11.59 -3.21
CA ASP A 302 -27.92 -12.75 -3.59
C ASP A 302 -27.27 -13.39 -2.37
N ARG A 303 -26.82 -12.57 -1.41
CA ARG A 303 -26.26 -13.04 -0.14
C ARG A 303 -27.26 -13.87 0.64
N ILE A 304 -28.50 -13.40 0.80
CA ILE A 304 -29.57 -14.14 1.50
C ILE A 304 -29.85 -15.47 0.79
N THR A 305 -29.88 -15.46 -0.54
CA THR A 305 -30.10 -16.66 -1.36
C THR A 305 -28.98 -17.68 -1.16
N LEU A 306 -27.71 -17.25 -1.19
CA LEU A 306 -26.56 -18.13 -0.96
C LEU A 306 -26.49 -18.66 0.47
N LEU A 307 -26.83 -17.86 1.48
CA LEU A 307 -26.93 -18.31 2.87
C LEU A 307 -27.96 -19.45 3.00
N SER A 308 -29.13 -19.26 2.40
CA SER A 308 -30.18 -20.28 2.36
C SER A 308 -29.70 -21.56 1.67
N VAL A 309 -29.09 -21.45 0.49
CA VAL A 309 -28.56 -22.60 -0.24
C VAL A 309 -27.43 -23.29 0.54
N SER A 310 -26.52 -22.54 1.15
CA SER A 310 -25.44 -23.10 1.96
C SER A 310 -25.99 -23.94 3.11
N SER A 311 -27.03 -23.46 3.80
CA SER A 311 -27.70 -24.22 4.86
C SER A 311 -28.33 -25.51 4.33
N ARG A 312 -29.02 -25.44 3.19
CA ARG A 312 -29.68 -26.57 2.53
C ARG A 312 -28.68 -27.65 2.14
N VAL A 313 -27.60 -27.26 1.47
CA VAL A 313 -26.51 -28.17 1.07
C VAL A 313 -25.84 -28.79 2.31
N SER A 314 -25.56 -28.01 3.35
CA SER A 314 -24.98 -28.54 4.59
C SER A 314 -25.89 -29.54 5.30
N ASN A 315 -27.21 -29.41 5.20
CA ASN A 315 -28.15 -30.38 5.75
C ASN A 315 -28.19 -31.66 4.90
N LEU A 316 -28.20 -31.54 3.57
CA LEU A 316 -28.14 -32.69 2.67
C LEU A 316 -26.85 -33.48 2.82
N LEU A 317 -25.70 -32.81 3.00
CA LEU A 317 -24.41 -33.50 3.20
C LEU A 317 -24.33 -34.30 4.51
N LYS A 318 -25.25 -34.07 5.45
CA LYS A 318 -25.39 -34.90 6.66
C LYS A 318 -26.24 -36.15 6.40
N ALA A 319 -27.00 -36.19 5.30
CA ALA A 319 -27.65 -37.41 4.84
C ALA A 319 -26.63 -38.29 4.11
N GLU A 320 -26.80 -39.62 4.20
CA GLU A 320 -25.97 -40.58 3.46
C GLU A 320 -26.34 -40.56 1.97
N LEU A 321 -25.86 -39.54 1.25
CA LEU A 321 -26.17 -39.32 -0.16
C LEU A 321 -25.52 -40.38 -1.07
N GLU A 322 -26.22 -40.72 -2.16
CA GLU A 322 -25.63 -41.48 -3.26
C GLU A 322 -24.53 -40.68 -3.97
N ALA A 323 -23.59 -41.39 -4.60
CA ALA A 323 -22.42 -40.77 -5.25
C ALA A 323 -22.81 -39.77 -6.37
N VAL A 324 -23.91 -40.02 -7.07
CA VAL A 324 -24.42 -39.13 -8.12
C VAL A 324 -24.90 -37.81 -7.54
N ASP A 325 -25.68 -37.87 -6.46
CA ASP A 325 -26.23 -36.72 -5.76
C ASP A 325 -25.13 -35.89 -5.10
N TYR A 326 -24.13 -36.56 -4.54
CA TYR A 326 -22.93 -35.89 -4.03
C TYR A 326 -22.22 -35.08 -5.11
N ALA A 327 -22.04 -35.62 -6.32
CA ALA A 327 -21.42 -34.91 -7.44
C ALA A 327 -22.24 -33.69 -7.91
N ILE A 328 -23.58 -33.76 -7.82
CA ILE A 328 -24.47 -32.64 -8.12
C ILE A 328 -24.26 -31.52 -7.09
N LEU A 329 -24.26 -31.84 -5.79
CA LEU A 329 -24.00 -30.85 -4.74
C LEU A 329 -22.61 -30.21 -4.86
N GLU A 330 -21.61 -31.01 -5.23
CA GLU A 330 -20.26 -30.51 -5.45
C GLU A 330 -20.20 -29.49 -6.60
N THR A 331 -20.99 -29.72 -7.66
CA THR A 331 -21.10 -28.78 -8.78
C THR A 331 -21.83 -27.49 -8.37
N ILE A 332 -22.86 -27.60 -7.53
CA ILE A 332 -23.61 -26.45 -6.98
C ILE A 332 -22.70 -25.57 -6.12
N GLN A 333 -21.87 -26.15 -5.25
CA GLN A 333 -20.96 -25.39 -4.37
C GLN A 333 -19.77 -24.72 -5.09
N ARG A 334 -19.52 -25.05 -6.35
CA ARG A 334 -18.55 -24.32 -7.19
C ARG A 334 -19.19 -23.17 -7.98
N SER A 335 -20.51 -23.12 -8.05
CA SER A 335 -21.26 -22.14 -8.83
C SER A 335 -21.74 -21.00 -7.93
N LEU A 336 -21.30 -19.77 -8.21
CA LEU A 336 -21.75 -18.58 -7.47
C LEU A 336 -23.20 -18.19 -7.81
N TYR A 337 -23.59 -18.36 -9.08
CA TYR A 337 -24.93 -18.07 -9.57
C TYR A 337 -25.63 -19.37 -9.92
N LEU A 338 -26.67 -19.69 -9.17
CA LEU A 338 -27.42 -20.92 -9.36
C LEU A 338 -28.53 -20.72 -10.36
N THR A 339 -28.57 -21.60 -11.35
CA THR A 339 -29.65 -21.66 -12.31
C THR A 339 -30.94 -22.18 -11.64
N PRO A 340 -32.13 -21.82 -12.14
CA PRO A 340 -33.40 -22.36 -11.63
C PRO A 340 -33.43 -23.90 -11.62
N ARG A 341 -32.74 -24.53 -12.59
CA ARG A 341 -32.62 -25.98 -12.67
C ARG A 341 -31.78 -26.57 -11.53
N GLN A 342 -30.68 -25.93 -11.13
CA GLN A 342 -29.88 -26.36 -9.98
C GLN A 342 -30.67 -26.24 -8.68
N LEU A 343 -31.44 -25.16 -8.51
CA LEU A 343 -32.33 -24.99 -7.35
C LEU A 343 -33.42 -26.07 -7.31
N MET A 344 -34.04 -26.37 -8.45
CA MET A 344 -35.02 -27.47 -8.56
C MET A 344 -34.40 -28.83 -8.21
N HIS A 345 -33.17 -29.11 -8.63
CA HIS A 345 -32.48 -30.34 -8.23
C HIS A 345 -32.24 -30.40 -6.73
N LEU A 346 -31.84 -29.29 -6.11
CA LEU A 346 -31.66 -29.21 -4.66
C LEU A 346 -32.98 -29.50 -3.91
N GLU A 347 -34.11 -28.96 -4.39
CA GLU A 347 -35.44 -29.22 -3.81
C GLU A 347 -35.87 -30.69 -3.95
N LEU A 348 -35.60 -31.31 -5.10
CA LEU A 348 -35.90 -32.73 -5.32
C LEU A 348 -35.08 -33.61 -4.38
N MET A 349 -33.77 -33.34 -4.25
CA MET A 349 -32.90 -34.06 -3.31
C MET A 349 -33.39 -33.92 -1.86
N GLU A 350 -33.79 -32.73 -1.42
CA GLU A 350 -34.33 -32.55 -0.06
C GLU A 350 -35.59 -33.37 0.19
N LYS A 351 -36.44 -33.55 -0.84
CA LYS A 351 -37.62 -34.38 -0.75
C LYS A 351 -37.26 -35.86 -0.70
N ASP A 352 -36.34 -36.30 -1.56
CA ASP A 352 -35.95 -37.71 -1.69
C ASP A 352 -35.22 -38.22 -0.44
N TYR A 353 -34.37 -37.39 0.17
CA TYR A 353 -33.63 -37.71 1.40
C TYR A 353 -34.37 -37.32 2.69
N GLY A 354 -35.58 -36.77 2.60
CA GLY A 354 -36.38 -36.39 3.77
C GLY A 354 -35.76 -35.26 4.61
N VAL A 355 -34.96 -34.39 4.00
CA VAL A 355 -34.27 -33.26 4.63
C VAL A 355 -35.11 -31.97 4.55
N SER A 356 -36.40 -32.09 4.24
CA SER A 356 -37.31 -30.95 4.15
C SER A 356 -37.30 -30.11 5.42
N GLN A 357 -37.21 -28.78 5.25
CA GLN A 357 -37.06 -27.78 6.33
C GLN A 357 -38.08 -27.86 7.45
#